data_AF-A0A353SSD9-F1
#
_entry.id   AF-A0A353SSD9-F1
#
_cell.length_a   1.000
_cell.length_b   1.000
_cell.length_c   1.000
_cell.angle_alpha   90.00
_cell.angle_beta   90.00
_cell.angle_gamma   90.00
#
_symmetry.space_group_name_H-M   'P 1'
#
loop_
_entity.id
_entity.type
_entity.pdbx_description
1 polymer ?
#
loop_
_entity_poly.entity_id
_entity_poly.type
_entity_poly.pdbx_seq_one_letter_code
_entity_poly.pdbx_strand_id
1 'polypeptide(L)'
;MGYLKRRIFQGMGAILPNSYVQGFLTSSLYQGSLKGVCSPLLNCYACPSALFSCPIGTLQHFMVTGNVPYYGIGTLSVIGASVGRMTCGTLCPFGFLQDLLYKFRGWKASLPYWTRYLRYAVLAGLVFVIPYLTRENWFSKLCPVGTLMGGLPWVAMNAGIRSMIRSLFWVKIAIVLFFVTTSAMVKRPFCRAICPLGAIFSLFNKSSFVQLAWNPDSCTRCGKCQKICPVDIRPDRNWTDPDCLRCLDCTRCPSLKLTTVFHRQPFGEPAVPASVARSI
;
A
#
# COMPACT_ATOMS: atom_id res chain seq x y z
N MET A 1 7.98 -7.08 15.41
CA MET A 1 6.54 -6.75 15.56
C MET A 1 5.74 -8.04 15.46
N GLY A 2 4.90 -8.39 16.44
CA GLY A 2 4.07 -9.60 16.36
C GLY A 2 2.94 -9.49 15.33
N TYR A 3 2.51 -10.62 14.75
CA TYR A 3 1.44 -10.69 13.75
C TYR A 3 0.10 -10.11 14.22
N LEU A 4 -0.23 -10.32 15.50
CA LEU A 4 -1.43 -9.77 16.12
C LEU A 4 -1.38 -8.23 16.18
N LYS A 5 -0.23 -7.66 16.56
CA LYS A 5 -0.01 -6.21 16.57
C LYS A 5 -0.21 -5.61 15.17
N ARG A 6 0.29 -6.28 14.11
CA ARG A 6 0.09 -5.83 12.73
C ARG A 6 -1.39 -5.76 12.34
N ARG A 7 -2.21 -6.74 12.72
CA ARG A 7 -3.66 -6.72 12.41
C ARG A 7 -4.40 -5.60 13.13
N ILE A 8 -4.01 -5.28 14.37
CA ILE A 8 -4.56 -4.15 15.11
C ILE A 8 -4.28 -2.83 14.36
N PHE A 9 -3.04 -2.60 13.94
CA PHE A 9 -2.69 -1.42 13.13
C PHE A 9 -3.46 -1.35 11.81
N GLN A 10 -3.69 -2.50 11.15
CA GLN A 10 -4.49 -2.54 9.91
C GLN A 10 -5.97 -2.21 10.17
N GLY A 11 -6.53 -2.69 11.28
CA GLY A 11 -7.89 -2.34 11.70
C GLY A 11 -8.01 -0.85 12.03
N MET A 12 -7.07 -0.29 12.78
CA MET A 12 -7.01 1.15 13.06
C MET A 12 -6.88 1.98 11.78
N GLY A 13 -6.05 1.54 10.83
CA GLY A 13 -5.90 2.19 9.53
C GLY A 13 -7.12 2.07 8.61
N ALA A 14 -8.03 1.14 8.87
CA ALA A 14 -9.33 1.07 8.22
C ALA A 14 -10.33 2.06 8.85
N ILE A 15 -10.40 2.07 10.18
CA ILE A 15 -11.41 2.79 10.95
C ILE A 15 -11.09 4.29 11.05
N LEU A 16 -9.88 4.65 11.47
CA LEU A 16 -9.54 6.05 11.78
C LEU A 16 -9.71 6.99 10.57
N PRO A 17 -9.29 6.64 9.35
CA PRO A 17 -9.50 7.53 8.21
C PRO A 17 -10.96 7.59 7.72
N ASN A 18 -11.79 6.66 8.20
CA ASN A 18 -13.17 6.45 7.77
C ASN A 18 -14.16 6.45 8.95
N SER A 19 -13.90 7.25 9.99
CA SER A 19 -14.69 7.24 11.23
C SER A 19 -15.87 8.21 11.23
N TYR A 20 -16.14 8.92 10.14
CA TYR A 20 -17.30 9.82 10.03
C TYR A 20 -18.61 9.03 9.80
N VAL A 21 -19.16 8.44 10.86
CA VAL A 21 -20.37 7.60 10.79
C VAL A 21 -21.60 8.39 10.34
N GLN A 22 -21.68 9.68 10.68
CA GLN A 22 -22.80 10.54 10.33
C GLN A 22 -23.01 10.67 8.81
N GLY A 23 -21.97 10.49 7.99
CA GLY A 23 -22.08 10.52 6.53
C GLY A 23 -22.95 9.40 5.97
N PHE A 24 -22.98 8.23 6.63
CA PHE A 24 -23.87 7.13 6.24
C PHE A 24 -25.32 7.36 6.67
N LEU A 25 -25.55 8.04 7.80
CA LEU A 25 -26.89 8.35 8.30
C LEU A 25 -27.55 9.48 7.52
N THR A 26 -26.78 10.50 7.15
CA THR A 26 -27.29 11.70 6.47
C THR A 26 -27.14 11.64 4.95
N SER A 27 -26.58 10.54 4.41
CA SER A 27 -26.23 10.41 2.99
C SER A 27 -25.46 11.63 2.44
N SER A 28 -24.57 12.17 3.27
CA SER A 28 -23.77 13.37 2.96
C SER A 28 -22.28 13.08 3.06
N LEU A 29 -21.48 13.87 2.35
CA LEU A 29 -20.02 13.78 2.42
C LEU A 29 -19.49 14.76 3.48
N TYR A 30 -18.49 14.34 4.24
CA TYR A 30 -17.77 15.24 5.14
C TYR A 30 -17.00 16.33 4.35
N GLN A 31 -17.26 17.60 4.68
CA GLN A 31 -16.66 18.79 4.05
C GLN A 31 -15.81 19.62 5.03
N GLY A 32 -15.49 19.10 6.21
CA GLY A 32 -14.69 19.83 7.20
C GLY A 32 -13.18 19.84 6.87
N SER A 33 -12.41 20.54 7.72
CA SER A 33 -10.99 20.81 7.50
C SER A 33 -10.11 19.55 7.36
N LEU A 34 -10.48 18.45 8.03
CA LEU A 34 -9.73 17.18 7.95
C LEU A 34 -9.69 16.62 6.51
N LYS A 35 -10.64 16.98 5.65
CA LYS A 35 -10.67 16.55 4.24
C LYS A 35 -9.50 17.12 3.45
N GLY A 36 -8.96 18.27 3.88
CA GLY A 36 -7.75 18.87 3.31
C GLY A 36 -6.47 18.09 3.59
N VAL A 37 -6.48 17.19 4.59
CA VAL A 37 -5.29 16.42 4.98
C VAL A 37 -5.20 15.11 4.21
N CYS A 38 -4.08 14.89 3.52
CA CYS A 38 -3.83 13.68 2.74
C CYS A 38 -3.57 12.48 3.65
N SER A 39 -4.35 11.40 3.45
CA SER A 39 -4.12 10.14 4.14
C SER A 39 -2.81 9.49 3.65
N PRO A 40 -2.07 8.75 4.52
CA PRO A 40 -0.95 7.91 4.09
C PRO A 40 -1.37 6.70 3.23
N LEU A 41 -2.66 6.57 2.92
CA LEU A 41 -3.30 5.43 2.28
C LEU A 41 -4.21 5.90 1.13
N LEU A 42 -4.63 4.95 0.27
CA LEU A 42 -5.73 5.22 -0.65
C LEU A 42 -7.02 5.40 0.17
N ASN A 43 -7.60 6.60 0.14
CA ASN A 43 -8.83 6.94 0.84
C ASN A 43 -9.80 7.63 -0.12
N CYS A 44 -11.00 7.11 -0.36
CA CYS A 44 -11.85 7.64 -1.43
C CYS A 44 -12.51 8.98 -1.04
N TYR A 45 -12.45 9.97 -1.93
CA TYR A 45 -13.14 11.25 -1.72
C TYR A 45 -14.66 11.09 -1.61
N ALA A 46 -15.23 10.20 -2.43
CA ALA A 46 -16.66 9.91 -2.48
C ALA A 46 -17.10 8.86 -1.43
N CYS A 47 -16.24 8.51 -0.48
CA CYS A 47 -16.65 7.68 0.65
C CYS A 47 -17.35 8.56 1.69
N PRO A 48 -18.59 8.21 2.11
CA PRO A 48 -19.35 9.02 3.07
C PRO A 48 -18.64 9.14 4.41
N SER A 49 -17.91 8.11 4.81
CA SER A 49 -17.23 8.07 6.09
C SER A 49 -15.79 8.60 6.07
N ALA A 50 -15.25 8.95 4.90
CA ALA A 50 -13.86 9.38 4.77
C ALA A 50 -13.63 10.79 5.31
N LEU A 51 -12.85 10.89 6.39
CA LEU A 51 -12.39 12.15 6.98
C LEU A 51 -11.25 12.79 6.18
N PHE A 52 -10.30 11.98 5.72
CA PHE A 52 -9.09 12.44 5.01
C PHE A 52 -9.20 12.29 3.49
N SER A 53 -8.36 13.01 2.76
CA SER A 53 -8.30 12.94 1.28
C SER A 53 -7.45 11.79 0.75
N CYS A 54 -7.75 11.39 -0.49
CA CYS A 54 -6.89 10.50 -1.27
C CYS A 54 -5.65 11.26 -1.74
N PRO A 55 -4.42 10.86 -1.39
CA PRO A 55 -3.24 11.54 -1.93
C PRO A 55 -3.18 11.42 -3.46
N ILE A 56 -3.54 10.27 -4.03
CA ILE A 56 -3.59 10.08 -5.49
C ILE A 56 -4.70 10.90 -6.14
N GLY A 57 -5.87 11.00 -5.50
CA GLY A 57 -6.96 11.85 -5.99
C GLY A 57 -6.58 13.33 -5.99
N THR A 58 -5.88 13.78 -4.94
CA THR A 58 -5.30 15.12 -4.85
C THR A 58 -4.33 15.37 -6.00
N LEU A 59 -3.36 14.46 -6.24
CA LEU A 59 -2.44 14.58 -7.37
C LEU A 59 -3.20 14.75 -8.69
N GLN A 60 -4.22 13.92 -8.96
CA GLN A 60 -5.00 14.01 -10.19
C GLN A 60 -5.76 15.33 -10.33
N HIS A 61 -6.39 15.81 -9.26
CA HIS A 61 -7.11 17.09 -9.27
C HIS A 61 -6.21 18.25 -9.69
N PHE A 62 -4.97 18.28 -9.19
CA PHE A 62 -3.98 19.29 -9.58
C PHE A 62 -3.52 19.12 -11.03
N MET A 63 -3.35 17.89 -11.52
CA MET A 63 -3.07 17.64 -12.95
C MET A 63 -4.20 18.14 -13.87
N VAL A 64 -5.46 17.94 -13.46
CA VAL A 64 -6.62 18.43 -14.20
C VAL A 64 -6.67 19.96 -14.23
N THR A 65 -6.36 20.62 -13.11
CA THR A 65 -6.33 22.09 -13.02
C THR A 65 -5.07 22.73 -13.63
N GLY A 66 -4.07 21.92 -14.01
CA GLY A 66 -2.80 22.41 -14.57
C GLY A 66 -1.83 23.00 -13.54
N ASN A 67 -2.11 22.81 -12.25
CA ASN A 67 -1.30 23.31 -11.14
C ASN A 67 -0.40 22.21 -10.59
N VAL A 68 0.73 22.60 -9.98
CA VAL A 68 1.66 21.62 -9.37
C VAL A 68 1.14 21.21 -7.97
N PRO A 69 0.96 19.91 -7.67
CA PRO A 69 0.46 19.44 -6.38
C PRO A 69 1.54 19.43 -5.28
N TYR A 70 2.09 20.60 -4.93
CA TYR A 70 3.16 20.71 -3.93
C TYR A 70 2.81 20.02 -2.60
N TYR A 71 1.58 20.23 -2.11
CA TYR A 71 1.10 19.61 -0.87
C TYR A 71 1.07 18.08 -0.96
N GLY A 72 0.46 17.53 -2.01
CA GLY A 72 0.36 16.07 -2.19
C GLY A 72 1.72 15.40 -2.36
N ILE A 73 2.62 16.01 -3.14
CA ILE A 73 4.00 15.52 -3.33
C ILE A 73 4.77 15.62 -2.02
N GLY A 74 4.68 16.74 -1.31
CA GLY A 74 5.36 16.97 -0.03
C GLY A 74 4.94 15.95 1.03
N THR A 75 3.63 15.76 1.24
CA THR A 75 3.11 14.79 2.20
C THR A 75 3.55 13.36 1.86
N LEU A 76 3.44 12.95 0.60
CA LEU A 76 3.88 11.61 0.16
C LEU A 76 5.40 11.43 0.30
N SER A 77 6.19 12.47 0.04
CA SER A 77 7.65 12.43 0.16
C SER A 77 8.08 12.32 1.61
N VAL A 78 7.48 13.08 2.51
CA VAL A 78 7.75 12.98 3.96
C VAL A 78 7.42 11.59 4.48
N ILE A 79 6.20 11.09 4.20
CA ILE A 79 5.79 9.76 4.65
C ILE A 79 6.68 8.67 4.05
N GLY A 80 6.95 8.75 2.73
CA GLY A 80 7.82 7.82 2.02
C GLY A 80 9.24 7.83 2.57
N ALA A 81 9.83 9.00 2.81
CA ALA A 81 11.17 9.13 3.37
C ALA A 81 11.23 8.67 4.83
N SER A 82 10.17 8.83 5.63
CA SER A 82 10.18 8.33 7.01
C SER A 82 10.08 6.80 7.06
N VAL A 83 9.07 6.21 6.41
CA VAL A 83 8.72 4.79 6.64
C VAL A 83 8.74 3.93 5.38
N GLY A 84 8.99 4.50 4.21
CA GLY A 84 8.94 3.82 2.92
C GLY A 84 7.54 3.26 2.66
N ARG A 85 7.46 1.97 2.31
CA ARG A 85 6.18 1.29 2.06
C ARG A 85 5.49 0.73 3.31
N MET A 86 5.98 1.03 4.51
CA MET A 86 5.44 0.43 5.75
C MET A 86 3.95 0.66 5.93
N THR A 87 3.44 1.85 5.58
CA THR A 87 2.01 2.20 5.60
C THR A 87 1.15 1.22 4.78
N CYS A 88 1.64 0.79 3.62
CA CYS A 88 0.98 -0.21 2.78
C CYS A 88 0.97 -1.60 3.42
N GLY A 89 1.98 -1.93 4.22
CA GLY A 89 2.11 -3.19 4.95
C GLY A 89 1.27 -3.27 6.22
N THR A 90 1.19 -2.17 6.98
CA THR A 90 0.66 -2.14 8.35
C THR A 90 -0.63 -1.34 8.55
N LEU A 91 -0.96 -0.37 7.69
CA LEU A 91 -2.14 0.48 7.85
C LEU A 91 -3.19 0.29 6.75
N CYS A 92 -2.79 -0.13 5.54
CA CYS A 92 -3.71 -0.19 4.40
C CYS A 92 -4.82 -1.24 4.57
N PRO A 93 -6.11 -0.84 4.60
CA PRO A 93 -7.24 -1.77 4.75
C PRO A 93 -7.38 -2.69 3.53
N PHE A 94 -7.14 -2.17 2.33
CA PHE A 94 -7.21 -2.97 1.11
C PHE A 94 -6.09 -4.01 1.04
N GLY A 95 -4.91 -3.71 1.60
CA GLY A 95 -3.83 -4.69 1.74
C GLY A 95 -4.18 -5.77 2.76
N PHE A 96 -4.86 -5.42 3.85
CA PHE A 96 -5.38 -6.38 4.82
C PHE A 96 -6.44 -7.30 4.22
N LEU A 97 -7.39 -6.74 3.44
CA LEU A 97 -8.39 -7.53 2.72
C LEU A 97 -7.73 -8.56 1.80
N GLN A 98 -6.72 -8.16 1.01
CA GLN A 98 -5.99 -9.10 0.14
C GLN A 98 -5.25 -10.19 0.93
N ASP A 99 -4.63 -9.84 2.07
CA ASP A 99 -3.97 -10.83 2.95
C ASP A 99 -4.98 -11.80 3.58
N LEU A 100 -6.22 -11.37 3.81
CA LEU A 100 -7.30 -12.22 4.31
C LEU A 100 -7.83 -13.13 3.20
N LEU A 101 -8.07 -12.57 2.01
CA LEU A 101 -8.53 -13.32 0.84
C LEU A 101 -7.53 -14.42 0.43
N TYR A 102 -6.23 -14.13 0.50
CA TYR A 102 -5.20 -15.12 0.18
C TYR A 102 -5.19 -16.34 1.14
N LYS A 103 -5.87 -16.27 2.30
CA LYS A 103 -6.01 -17.45 3.19
C LYS A 103 -7.08 -18.43 2.74
N PHE A 104 -7.96 -18.05 1.82
CA PHE A 104 -8.94 -18.99 1.28
C PHE A 104 -8.23 -20.19 0.65
N ARG A 105 -8.77 -21.38 0.91
CA ARG A 105 -8.23 -22.64 0.39
C ARG A 105 -8.58 -22.72 -1.09
N GLY A 106 -7.57 -22.79 -1.95
CA GLY A 106 -7.73 -22.74 -3.40
C GLY A 106 -6.39 -22.76 -4.11
N TRP A 107 -6.43 -22.73 -5.44
CA TRP A 107 -5.22 -22.73 -6.27
C TRP A 107 -4.39 -21.47 -6.02
N LYS A 108 -3.10 -21.66 -5.73
CA LYS A 108 -2.15 -20.57 -5.49
C LYS A 108 -1.24 -20.40 -6.69
N ALA A 109 -1.11 -19.14 -7.13
CA ALA A 109 -0.26 -18.75 -8.24
C ALA A 109 0.69 -17.62 -7.81
N SER A 110 1.81 -17.50 -8.51
CA SER A 110 2.77 -16.42 -8.38
C SER A 110 2.61 -15.44 -9.54
N LEU A 111 2.82 -14.15 -9.26
CA LEU A 111 2.86 -13.13 -10.31
C LEU A 111 4.21 -13.17 -11.03
N PRO A 112 4.22 -13.07 -12.37
CA PRO A 112 5.44 -12.86 -13.13
C PRO A 112 6.17 -11.59 -12.69
N TYR A 113 7.51 -11.61 -12.70
CA TYR A 113 8.32 -10.49 -12.20
C TYR A 113 8.03 -9.16 -12.90
N TRP A 114 7.82 -9.17 -14.23
CA TRP A 114 7.57 -7.97 -15.03
C TRP A 114 6.34 -7.16 -14.59
N THR A 115 5.34 -7.83 -13.99
CA THR A 115 4.12 -7.18 -13.51
C THR A 115 4.39 -6.13 -12.43
N ARG A 116 5.54 -6.20 -11.73
CA ARG A 116 5.96 -5.20 -10.75
C ARG A 116 6.14 -3.80 -11.36
N TYR A 117 6.39 -3.71 -12.68
CA TYR A 117 6.61 -2.45 -13.37
C TYR A 117 5.31 -1.79 -13.84
N LEU A 118 4.23 -2.56 -13.97
CA LEU A 118 2.92 -2.05 -14.40
C LEU A 118 2.41 -0.91 -13.52
N ARG A 119 2.71 -0.91 -12.22
CA ARG A 119 2.29 0.16 -11.30
C ARG A 119 2.93 1.50 -11.64
N TYR A 120 4.12 1.51 -12.24
CA TYR A 120 4.78 2.73 -12.70
C TYR A 120 4.17 3.20 -14.01
N ALA A 121 3.78 2.29 -14.90
CA ALA A 121 2.98 2.63 -16.08
C ALA A 121 1.61 3.21 -15.69
N VAL A 122 0.94 2.64 -14.69
CA VAL A 122 -0.32 3.17 -14.13
C VAL A 122 -0.11 4.52 -13.47
N LEU A 123 0.99 4.71 -12.74
CA LEU A 123 1.34 6.01 -12.15
C LEU A 123 1.57 7.07 -13.25
N ALA A 124 2.45 6.81 -14.22
CA ALA A 124 2.73 7.75 -15.29
C ALA A 124 1.51 8.00 -16.18
N GLY A 125 0.87 6.95 -16.68
CA GLY A 125 -0.29 7.04 -17.58
C GLY A 125 -1.55 7.51 -16.87
N LEU A 126 -2.05 6.72 -15.92
CA LEU A 126 -3.40 6.86 -15.36
C LEU A 126 -3.50 7.94 -14.27
N VAL A 127 -2.39 8.30 -13.61
CA VAL A 127 -2.37 9.37 -12.59
C VAL A 127 -1.91 10.70 -13.17
N PHE A 128 -0.96 10.73 -14.10
CA PHE A 128 -0.41 11.99 -14.63
C PHE A 128 -0.85 12.30 -16.07
N VAL A 129 -0.48 11.48 -17.05
CA VAL A 129 -0.67 11.78 -18.48
C VAL A 129 -2.14 11.87 -18.87
N ILE A 130 -2.94 10.85 -18.54
CA ILE A 130 -4.35 10.80 -18.95
C ILE A 130 -5.16 11.94 -18.30
N PRO A 131 -5.09 12.20 -16.98
CA PRO A 131 -5.81 13.33 -16.38
C PRO A 131 -5.38 14.70 -16.92
N TYR A 132 -4.11 14.86 -17.30
CA TYR A 132 -3.63 16.08 -17.94
C TYR A 132 -4.27 16.30 -19.32
N LEU A 133 -4.41 15.23 -20.12
CA LEU A 133 -4.99 15.28 -21.46
C LEU A 133 -6.53 15.39 -21.44
N THR A 134 -7.20 14.52 -20.67
CA THR A 134 -8.67 14.43 -20.68
C THR A 134 -9.34 15.37 -19.69
N ARG A 135 -8.57 16.03 -18.81
CA ARG A 135 -9.09 16.87 -17.72
C ARG A 135 -10.05 16.12 -16.78
N GLU A 136 -9.81 14.82 -16.59
CA GLU A 136 -10.62 13.98 -15.71
C GLU A 136 -9.78 13.06 -14.81
N ASN A 137 -10.27 12.79 -13.60
CA ASN A 137 -9.59 11.95 -12.60
C ASN A 137 -9.81 10.44 -12.85
N TRP A 138 -9.24 9.90 -13.93
CA TRP A 138 -9.47 8.50 -14.36
C TRP A 138 -9.15 7.44 -13.29
N PHE A 139 -8.05 7.60 -12.55
CA PHE A 139 -7.67 6.59 -11.54
C PHE A 139 -8.67 6.59 -10.39
N SER A 140 -9.07 7.76 -9.91
CA SER A 140 -10.11 7.87 -8.88
C SER A 140 -11.46 7.32 -9.36
N LYS A 141 -11.78 7.41 -10.67
CA LYS A 141 -12.96 6.75 -11.25
C LYS A 141 -12.84 5.22 -11.23
N LEU A 142 -11.68 4.65 -11.58
CA LEU A 142 -11.50 3.18 -11.75
C LEU A 142 -10.93 2.46 -10.51
N CYS A 143 -10.59 3.19 -9.44
CA CYS A 143 -9.95 2.63 -8.27
C CYS A 143 -10.83 1.56 -7.59
N PRO A 144 -10.34 0.32 -7.40
CA PRO A 144 -11.11 -0.73 -6.73
C PRO A 144 -11.38 -0.40 -5.26
N VAL A 145 -10.43 0.28 -4.60
CA VAL A 145 -10.60 0.75 -3.21
C VAL A 145 -11.74 1.76 -3.12
N GLY A 146 -11.80 2.70 -4.07
CA GLY A 146 -12.84 3.72 -4.11
C GLY A 146 -14.22 3.15 -4.43
N THR A 147 -14.28 2.14 -5.28
CA THR A 147 -15.52 1.43 -5.61
C THR A 147 -16.04 0.65 -4.41
N LEU A 148 -15.16 -0.06 -3.70
CA LEU A 148 -15.55 -0.88 -2.55
C LEU A 148 -15.93 -0.06 -1.32
N MET A 149 -15.17 1.00 -1.01
CA MET A 149 -15.39 1.81 0.21
C MET A 149 -16.36 2.99 0.00
N GLY A 150 -16.47 3.52 -1.22
CA GLY A 150 -17.34 4.67 -1.52
C GLY A 150 -18.46 4.34 -2.48
N GLY A 151 -18.12 3.85 -3.68
CA GLY A 151 -19.08 3.63 -4.75
C GLY A 151 -20.26 2.72 -4.38
N LEU A 152 -19.97 1.56 -3.79
CA LEU A 152 -21.00 0.59 -3.37
C LEU A 152 -21.92 1.14 -2.26
N PRO A 153 -21.40 1.65 -1.12
CA PRO A 153 -22.26 2.28 -0.11
C PRO A 153 -23.09 3.44 -0.64
N TRP A 154 -22.52 4.28 -1.50
CA TRP A 154 -23.20 5.46 -2.02
C TRP A 154 -24.39 5.11 -2.92
N VAL A 155 -24.24 4.10 -3.78
CA VAL A 155 -25.32 3.54 -4.60
C VAL A 155 -26.36 2.81 -3.74
N ALA A 156 -25.92 2.13 -2.69
CA ALA A 156 -26.83 1.45 -1.76
C ALA A 156 -27.71 2.44 -0.97
N MET A 157 -27.19 3.63 -0.63
CA MET A 157 -27.90 4.59 0.22
C MET A 157 -28.72 5.63 -0.57
N ASN A 158 -28.28 6.03 -1.76
CA ASN A 158 -28.92 7.10 -2.52
C ASN A 158 -29.66 6.58 -3.76
N ALA A 159 -31.00 6.63 -3.72
CA ALA A 159 -31.84 6.24 -4.86
C ALA A 159 -31.57 7.07 -6.12
N GLY A 160 -31.29 8.37 -5.97
CA GLY A 160 -30.96 9.28 -7.09
C GLY A 160 -29.63 8.97 -7.79
N ILE A 161 -28.75 8.18 -7.18
CA ILE A 161 -27.47 7.77 -7.79
C ILE A 161 -27.63 6.43 -8.50
N ARG A 162 -28.61 5.62 -8.08
CA ARG A 162 -28.95 4.37 -8.78
C ARG A 162 -29.42 4.64 -10.21
N SER A 163 -30.12 5.74 -10.45
CA SER A 163 -30.51 6.16 -11.80
C SER A 163 -29.32 6.62 -12.67
N MET A 164 -28.18 6.96 -12.06
CA MET A 164 -26.94 7.31 -12.77
C MET A 164 -26.04 6.09 -13.02
N ILE A 165 -26.47 4.88 -12.68
CA ILE A 165 -25.73 3.64 -12.98
C ILE A 165 -25.71 3.47 -14.50
N ARG A 166 -24.51 3.60 -15.06
CA ARG A 166 -24.23 3.39 -16.48
C ARG A 166 -23.13 2.34 -16.66
N SER A 167 -22.71 2.12 -17.90
CA SER A 167 -21.66 1.15 -18.27
C SER A 167 -20.38 1.26 -17.41
N LEU A 168 -19.96 2.48 -17.06
CA LEU A 168 -18.76 2.70 -16.24
C LEU A 168 -18.87 2.07 -14.84
N PHE A 169 -20.06 2.01 -14.23
CA PHE A 169 -20.24 1.38 -12.93
C PHE A 169 -19.96 -0.12 -13.00
N TRP A 170 -20.48 -0.80 -14.03
CA TRP A 170 -20.22 -2.22 -14.26
C TRP A 170 -18.75 -2.52 -14.51
N VAL A 171 -18.04 -1.65 -15.23
CA VAL A 171 -16.58 -1.75 -15.39
C VAL A 171 -15.87 -1.69 -14.03
N LYS A 172 -16.26 -0.78 -13.14
CA LYS A 172 -15.68 -0.68 -11.79
C LYS A 172 -15.93 -1.94 -10.97
N ILE A 173 -17.15 -2.48 -11.01
CA ILE A 173 -17.49 -3.74 -10.33
C ILE A 173 -16.66 -4.89 -10.88
N ALA A 174 -16.51 -5.00 -12.21
CA ALA A 174 -15.66 -6.01 -12.82
C ALA A 174 -14.20 -5.90 -12.35
N ILE A 175 -13.65 -4.68 -12.25
CA ILE A 175 -12.29 -4.44 -11.72
C ILE A 175 -12.17 -4.89 -10.26
N VAL A 176 -13.15 -4.54 -9.41
CA VAL A 176 -13.16 -4.97 -8.01
C VAL A 176 -13.21 -6.50 -7.91
N LEU A 177 -14.13 -7.13 -8.63
CA LEU A 177 -14.27 -8.58 -8.66
C LEU A 177 -12.98 -9.25 -9.13
N PHE A 178 -12.37 -8.75 -10.19
CA PHE A 178 -11.08 -9.24 -10.68
C PHE A 178 -9.99 -9.20 -9.60
N PHE A 179 -9.84 -8.09 -8.87
CA PHE A 179 -8.83 -8.04 -7.81
C PHE A 179 -9.19 -8.87 -6.58
N VAL A 180 -10.47 -8.97 -6.23
CA VAL A 180 -10.92 -9.79 -5.10
C VAL A 180 -10.68 -11.28 -5.40
N THR A 181 -11.06 -11.77 -6.58
CA THR A 181 -10.85 -13.17 -6.97
C THR A 181 -9.38 -13.50 -7.13
N THR A 182 -8.60 -12.66 -7.84
CA THR A 182 -7.16 -12.89 -7.99
C THR A 182 -6.40 -12.80 -6.67
N SER A 183 -6.89 -12.04 -5.68
CA SER A 183 -6.28 -11.99 -4.34
C SER A 183 -6.46 -13.28 -3.54
N ALA A 184 -7.45 -14.12 -3.88
CA ALA A 184 -7.56 -15.46 -3.31
C ALA A 184 -6.46 -16.40 -3.83
N MET A 185 -5.98 -16.17 -5.05
CA MET A 185 -4.99 -17.03 -5.72
C MET A 185 -3.56 -16.49 -5.57
N VAL A 186 -3.38 -15.18 -5.52
CA VAL A 186 -2.09 -14.50 -5.57
C VAL A 186 -1.92 -13.55 -4.40
N LYS A 187 -0.70 -13.48 -3.87
CA LYS A 187 -0.36 -12.52 -2.80
C LYS A 187 -0.40 -11.08 -3.32
N ARG A 188 -1.36 -10.30 -2.83
CA ARG A 188 -1.51 -8.84 -3.02
C ARG A 188 -1.39 -8.35 -4.49
N PRO A 189 -2.19 -8.86 -5.44
CA PRO A 189 -2.04 -8.55 -6.87
C PRO A 189 -2.15 -7.06 -7.17
N PHE A 190 -3.12 -6.35 -6.58
CA PHE A 190 -3.27 -4.91 -6.82
C PHE A 190 -2.07 -4.11 -6.31
N CYS A 191 -1.60 -4.40 -5.09
CA CYS A 191 -0.50 -3.65 -4.49
C CYS A 191 0.85 -3.90 -5.20
N ARG A 192 1.02 -5.07 -5.81
CA ARG A 192 2.23 -5.45 -6.56
C ARG A 192 2.22 -4.89 -7.98
N ALA A 193 1.09 -5.02 -8.67
CA ALA A 193 1.03 -4.76 -10.10
C ALA A 193 0.47 -3.38 -10.47
N ILE A 194 -0.47 -2.79 -9.73
CA ILE A 194 -1.28 -1.67 -10.27
C ILE A 194 -1.33 -0.45 -9.36
N CYS A 195 -1.15 -0.60 -8.04
CA CYS A 195 -1.31 0.49 -7.08
C CYS A 195 -0.28 1.64 -7.28
N PRO A 196 -0.71 2.85 -7.70
CA PRO A 196 0.21 3.98 -7.93
C PRO A 196 0.80 4.52 -6.62
N LEU A 197 0.04 4.49 -5.52
CA LEU A 197 0.56 4.85 -4.20
C LEU A 197 1.71 3.91 -3.78
N GLY A 198 1.56 2.62 -4.08
CA GLY A 198 2.61 1.63 -3.87
C GLY A 198 3.84 1.88 -4.74
N ALA A 199 3.66 2.41 -5.95
CA ALA A 199 4.76 2.80 -6.84
C ALA A 199 5.57 3.97 -6.26
N ILE A 200 4.89 5.02 -5.78
CA ILE A 200 5.54 6.19 -5.17
C ILE A 200 6.36 5.78 -3.95
N PHE A 201 5.74 5.11 -2.97
CA PHE A 201 6.46 4.71 -1.76
C PHE A 201 7.57 3.68 -2.01
N SER A 202 7.51 2.93 -3.11
CA SER A 202 8.57 2.01 -3.52
C SER A 202 9.86 2.73 -3.88
N LEU A 203 9.78 3.93 -4.45
CA LEU A 203 10.94 4.75 -4.79
C LEU A 203 11.71 5.17 -3.52
N PHE A 204 10.99 5.47 -2.43
CA PHE A 204 11.59 5.85 -1.15
C PHE A 204 12.10 4.67 -0.32
N ASN A 205 11.76 3.44 -0.70
CA ASN A 205 12.01 2.26 0.14
C ASN A 205 13.50 1.90 0.27
N LYS A 206 14.38 2.44 -0.60
CA LYS A 206 15.83 2.28 -0.46
C LYS A 206 16.43 3.35 0.47
N SER A 207 15.90 4.58 0.46
CA SER A 207 16.46 5.76 1.13
C SER A 207 15.75 6.18 2.42
N SER A 208 14.64 5.56 2.75
CA SER A 208 13.86 5.97 3.93
C SER A 208 14.57 5.70 5.25
N PHE A 209 14.18 6.41 6.31
CA PHE A 209 14.72 6.30 7.66
C PHE A 209 14.61 4.88 8.26
N VAL A 210 13.45 4.24 8.15
CA VAL A 210 13.27 2.84 8.57
C VAL A 210 13.90 1.92 7.53
N GLN A 211 14.63 0.89 7.94
CA GLN A 211 15.28 -0.08 7.04
C GLN A 211 15.14 -1.51 7.57
N LEU A 212 15.34 -2.50 6.69
CA LEU A 212 15.47 -3.90 7.09
C LEU A 212 16.95 -4.26 7.06
N ALA A 213 17.43 -4.97 8.08
CA ALA A 213 18.78 -5.49 8.11
C ALA A 213 18.79 -7.01 8.06
N TRP A 214 19.80 -7.56 7.40
CA TRP A 214 20.01 -8.98 7.24
C TRP A 214 21.42 -9.36 7.69
N ASN A 215 21.54 -10.44 8.47
CA ASN A 215 22.82 -11.00 8.89
C ASN A 215 23.08 -12.31 8.11
N PRO A 216 24.12 -12.37 7.26
CA PRO A 216 24.46 -13.56 6.49
C PRO A 216 24.95 -14.73 7.35
N ASP A 217 25.70 -14.47 8.41
CA ASP A 217 26.34 -15.49 9.27
C ASP A 217 25.31 -16.34 10.01
N SER A 218 24.22 -15.71 10.44
CA SER A 218 23.11 -16.39 11.11
C SER A 218 22.13 -17.08 10.14
N CYS A 219 22.26 -16.85 8.84
CA CYS A 219 21.22 -17.20 7.86
C CYS A 219 21.47 -18.57 7.20
N THR A 220 20.64 -19.56 7.52
CA THR A 220 20.69 -20.89 6.92
C THR A 220 20.04 -20.99 5.53
N ARG A 221 19.60 -19.87 4.93
CA ARG A 221 18.93 -19.80 3.61
C ARG A 221 17.72 -20.75 3.44
N CYS A 222 17.02 -21.09 4.53
CA CYS A 222 15.88 -22.01 4.54
C CYS A 222 14.61 -21.54 3.79
N GLY A 223 14.56 -20.31 3.27
CA GLY A 223 13.42 -19.77 2.49
C GLY A 223 12.15 -19.44 3.29
N LYS A 224 12.13 -19.62 4.62
CA LYS A 224 10.97 -19.30 5.47
C LYS A 224 10.56 -17.81 5.38
N CYS A 225 11.52 -16.90 5.23
CA CYS A 225 11.28 -15.47 5.08
C CYS A 225 10.52 -15.12 3.78
N GLN A 226 10.76 -15.85 2.68
CA GLN A 226 10.02 -15.70 1.42
C GLN A 226 8.58 -16.19 1.57
N LYS A 227 8.41 -17.39 2.16
CA LYS A 227 7.09 -18.02 2.33
C LYS A 227 6.14 -17.11 3.10
N ILE A 228 6.61 -16.48 4.19
CA ILE A 228 5.81 -15.56 5.01
C ILE A 228 5.61 -14.17 4.38
N CYS A 229 6.42 -13.79 3.39
CA CYS A 229 6.36 -12.46 2.80
C CYS A 229 5.08 -12.27 1.97
N PRO A 230 4.25 -11.22 2.24
CA PRO A 230 3.00 -10.96 1.54
C PRO A 230 3.18 -10.39 0.12
N VAL A 231 4.42 -10.16 -0.31
CA VAL A 231 4.77 -9.74 -1.69
C VAL A 231 5.81 -10.66 -2.33
N ASP A 232 6.09 -11.79 -1.70
CA ASP A 232 6.89 -12.89 -2.25
C ASP A 232 8.35 -12.56 -2.63
N ILE A 233 8.93 -11.54 -1.99
CA ILE A 233 10.36 -11.21 -2.15
C ILE A 233 11.28 -12.12 -1.31
N ARG A 234 12.59 -12.08 -1.61
CA ARG A 234 13.66 -12.80 -0.91
C ARG A 234 14.54 -11.84 -0.09
N PRO A 235 14.20 -11.55 1.19
CA PRO A 235 15.02 -10.68 2.03
C PRO A 235 16.43 -11.22 2.30
N ASP A 236 16.61 -12.55 2.20
CA ASP A 236 17.90 -13.25 2.32
C ASP A 236 18.83 -13.05 1.11
N ARG A 237 18.31 -12.52 -0.01
CA ARG A 237 19.10 -12.16 -1.20
C ARG A 237 19.15 -10.66 -1.42
N ASN A 238 18.03 -9.97 -1.21
CA ASN A 238 17.92 -8.53 -1.35
C ASN A 238 17.02 -7.97 -0.24
N TRP A 239 17.63 -7.55 0.88
CA TRP A 239 16.91 -6.97 2.01
C TRP A 239 16.43 -5.52 1.76
N THR A 240 17.00 -4.85 0.75
CA THR A 240 16.64 -3.48 0.34
C THR A 240 15.70 -3.44 -0.87
N ASP A 241 15.00 -4.55 -1.17
CA ASP A 241 14.11 -4.60 -2.33
C ASP A 241 13.04 -3.49 -2.26
N PRO A 242 12.88 -2.69 -3.34
CA PRO A 242 11.92 -1.59 -3.35
C PRO A 242 10.46 -2.07 -3.22
N ASP A 243 10.17 -3.36 -3.45
CA ASP A 243 8.86 -3.96 -3.24
C ASP A 243 8.57 -4.32 -1.78
N CYS A 244 9.58 -4.31 -0.91
CA CYS A 244 9.42 -4.66 0.49
C CYS A 244 8.41 -3.73 1.18
N LEU A 245 7.27 -4.27 1.59
CA LEU A 245 6.25 -3.53 2.33
C LEU A 245 6.65 -3.19 3.77
N ARG A 246 7.78 -3.71 4.26
CA ARG A 246 8.24 -3.55 5.65
C ARG A 246 7.17 -3.85 6.69
N CYS A 247 6.39 -4.90 6.42
CA CYS A 247 5.39 -5.42 7.35
C CYS A 247 6.02 -6.12 8.57
N LEU A 248 7.33 -6.41 8.51
CA LEU A 248 8.13 -7.06 9.56
C LEU A 248 7.73 -8.51 9.88
N ASP A 249 6.88 -9.15 9.07
CA ASP A 249 6.54 -10.55 9.27
C ASP A 249 7.79 -11.47 9.15
N CYS A 250 8.74 -11.09 8.30
CA CYS A 250 9.99 -11.82 8.12
C CYS A 250 10.96 -11.71 9.30
N THR A 251 10.77 -10.78 10.24
CA THR A 251 11.63 -10.65 11.44
C THR A 251 11.38 -11.72 12.50
N ARG A 252 10.51 -12.71 12.20
CA ARG A 252 10.47 -13.98 12.96
C ARG A 252 11.71 -14.84 12.68
N CYS A 253 12.41 -14.56 11.59
CA CYS A 253 13.73 -15.12 11.32
C CYS A 253 14.77 -14.32 12.14
N PRO A 254 15.64 -14.98 12.93
CA PRO A 254 16.64 -14.30 13.75
C PRO A 254 17.64 -13.49 12.92
N SER A 255 17.84 -13.88 11.66
CA SER A 255 18.73 -13.20 10.71
C SER A 255 18.16 -11.90 10.13
N LEU A 256 16.93 -11.51 10.48
CA LEU A 256 16.27 -10.31 9.95
C LEU A 256 15.77 -9.42 11.09
N LYS A 257 16.20 -8.16 11.11
CA LYS A 257 15.80 -7.17 12.12
C LYS A 257 15.39 -5.86 11.48
N LEU A 258 14.54 -5.13 12.19
CA LEU A 258 14.28 -3.72 11.89
C LEU A 258 15.50 -2.90 12.27
N THR A 259 15.94 -2.00 11.39
CA THR A 259 16.97 -1.02 11.70
C THR A 259 16.56 0.35 11.19
N THR A 260 17.42 1.34 11.43
CA THR A 260 17.31 2.68 10.85
C THR A 260 18.56 3.00 10.05
N VAL A 261 18.51 4.05 9.23
CA VAL A 261 19.66 4.52 8.42
C VAL A 261 20.88 4.87 9.28
N PHE A 262 20.67 5.30 10.54
CA PHE A 262 21.74 5.62 11.47
C PHE A 262 22.41 4.39 12.09
N HIS A 263 21.70 3.27 12.21
CA HIS A 263 22.22 2.08 12.88
C HIS A 263 22.64 1.02 11.85
N ARG A 264 23.84 1.17 11.29
CA ARG A 264 24.38 0.31 10.21
C ARG A 264 24.73 -1.13 10.67
N GLN A 265 24.93 -1.37 11.96
CA GLN A 265 25.28 -2.70 12.52
C GLN A 265 24.26 -3.20 13.58
N PRO A 266 23.01 -3.52 13.19
CA PRO A 266 21.95 -3.92 14.13
C PRO A 266 22.11 -5.34 14.71
N PHE A 267 23.17 -6.04 14.34
CA PHE A 267 23.50 -7.38 14.83
C PHE A 267 24.77 -7.41 15.71
N GLY A 268 25.39 -6.25 15.97
CA GLY A 268 26.72 -6.18 16.58
C GLY A 268 27.84 -6.44 15.57
N GLU A 269 29.09 -6.21 15.97
CA GLU A 269 30.24 -6.65 15.19
C GLU A 269 30.25 -8.18 15.10
N PRO A 270 30.63 -8.78 13.96
CA PRO A 270 30.89 -10.21 13.92
C PRO A 270 31.97 -10.50 14.98
N ALA A 271 31.72 -11.46 15.88
CA ALA A 271 32.71 -11.89 16.84
C ALA A 271 33.99 -12.25 16.07
N VAL A 272 35.08 -11.54 16.34
CA VAL A 272 36.40 -11.88 15.77
C VAL A 272 36.66 -13.34 16.14
N PRO A 273 36.91 -14.23 15.16
CA PRO A 273 37.24 -15.60 15.48
C PRO A 273 38.48 -15.60 16.38
N ALA A 274 38.40 -16.28 17.52
CA ALA A 274 39.42 -16.32 18.56
C ALA A 274 40.81 -16.79 18.06
N SER A 275 40.90 -17.31 16.84
CA SER A 275 42.15 -17.66 16.16
C SER A 275 43.00 -16.45 15.74
N VAL A 276 42.43 -15.25 15.62
CA VAL A 276 43.18 -14.01 15.25
C VAL A 276 43.64 -13.23 16.49
N ALA A 277 43.04 -13.48 17.66
CA ALA A 277 43.38 -12.80 18.91
C ALA A 277 44.64 -13.35 19.62
N ARG A 278 45.26 -14.42 19.10
CA ARG A 278 46.50 -15.02 19.65
C ARG A 278 47.78 -14.61 18.90
N SER A 279 47.69 -13.69 17.96
CA SER A 279 48.82 -13.22 17.15
C SER A 279 49.14 -11.72 17.35
N ILE A 280 48.70 -11.14 18.47
CA ILE A 280 49.10 -9.81 18.94
C ILE A 280 49.69 -9.95 20.34
#